data_AF-A0A656JNE9-F1
#
_entry.id   AF-A0A656JNE9-F1
#
_cell.length_a   1.000
_cell.length_b   1.000
_cell.length_c   1.000
_cell.angle_alpha   90.00
_cell.angle_beta   90.00
_cell.angle_gamma   90.00
#
_symmetry.space_group_name_H-M   'P 1'
#
loop_
_entity.id
_entity.type
_entity.pdbx_description
1 polymer ?
#
loop_
_entity_poly.entity_id
_entity_poly.type
_entity_poly.pdbx_seq_one_letter_code
_entity_poly.pdbx_strand_id
1 'polypeptide(L)'
;RHGFAGRWWRFVTRDSWPQDKESVASILENWSSETGDCRQELVFIGQNIDFALLTAELDNCLLTDDEMAAGAERWRQLSDPFGEWYEEEVAA
;
A
#
# COMPACT_ATOMS: atom_id res chain seq x y z
N ARG A 1 -0.13 -18.51 -1.03
CA ARG A 1 -0.83 -17.69 -2.03
C ARG A 1 -0.86 -16.27 -1.49
N HIS A 2 -0.27 -15.33 -2.22
CA HIS A 2 -0.34 -13.91 -1.89
C HIS A 2 -1.47 -13.30 -2.73
N GLY A 3 -2.43 -12.65 -2.09
CA GLY A 3 -3.61 -12.05 -2.72
C GLY A 3 -3.88 -10.68 -2.12
N PHE A 4 -4.67 -9.86 -2.82
CA PHE A 4 -4.95 -8.48 -2.41
C PHE A 4 -6.05 -8.43 -1.35
N ALA A 5 -5.91 -7.56 -0.35
CA ALA A 5 -6.95 -7.31 0.66
C ALA A 5 -8.07 -6.38 0.18
N GLY A 6 -8.02 -5.92 -1.08
CA GLY A 6 -8.93 -4.95 -1.67
C GLY A 6 -8.21 -4.04 -2.67
N ARG A 7 -8.95 -3.14 -3.30
CA ARG A 7 -8.40 -2.05 -4.14
C ARG A 7 -8.34 -0.76 -3.33
N TRP A 8 -7.28 0.02 -3.50
CA TRP A 8 -7.22 1.39 -2.98
C TRP A 8 -8.21 2.29 -3.72
N TRP A 9 -8.89 3.17 -2.99
CA TRP A 9 -9.89 4.11 -3.52
C TRP A 9 -9.31 5.09 -4.54
N ARG A 10 -8.00 5.39 -4.47
CA ARG A 10 -7.29 6.16 -5.51
C ARG A 10 -7.43 5.59 -6.91
N PHE A 11 -7.60 4.27 -7.04
CA PHE A 11 -7.73 3.59 -8.32
C PHE A 11 -9.17 3.14 -8.63
N VAL A 12 -10.15 3.61 -7.85
CA VAL A 12 -11.58 3.32 -8.04
C VAL A 12 -12.30 4.59 -8.52
N THR A 13 -13.14 4.45 -9.54
CA THR A 13 -13.93 5.57 -10.09
C THR A 13 -14.89 6.13 -9.04
N ARG A 14 -15.13 7.45 -9.07
CA ARG A 14 -15.94 8.13 -8.04
C ARG A 14 -17.38 7.62 -7.95
N ASP A 15 -17.94 7.12 -9.05
CA ASP A 15 -19.29 6.53 -9.10
C ASP A 15 -19.39 5.24 -8.28
N SER A 16 -18.27 4.53 -8.09
CA SER A 16 -18.19 3.32 -7.27
C SER A 16 -17.77 3.59 -5.83
N TRP A 17 -17.58 4.85 -5.43
CA TRP A 17 -17.32 5.21 -4.04
C TRP A 17 -18.59 5.11 -3.18
N PRO A 18 -18.43 4.99 -1.85
CA PRO A 18 -19.54 5.13 -0.92
C PRO A 18 -20.23 6.48 -1.09
N GLN A 19 -21.55 6.49 -0.91
CA GLN A 19 -22.38 7.69 -1.02
C GLN A 19 -22.64 8.33 0.35
N ASP A 20 -22.45 7.59 1.44
CA ASP A 20 -22.58 8.13 2.79
C ASP A 20 -21.37 8.98 3.16
N LYS A 21 -21.63 10.05 3.91
CA LYS A 21 -20.61 11.04 4.26
C LYS A 21 -19.55 10.48 5.21
N GLU A 22 -19.92 9.54 6.06
CA GLU A 22 -19.03 8.98 7.08
C GLU A 22 -17.92 8.14 6.43
N SER A 23 -18.28 7.24 5.53
CA SER A 23 -17.32 6.41 4.79
C SER A 23 -16.40 7.27 3.92
N VAL A 24 -16.94 8.28 3.22
CA VAL A 24 -16.12 9.22 2.45
C VAL A 24 -15.15 9.99 3.35
N ALA A 25 -15.60 10.44 4.53
CA ALA A 25 -14.72 11.14 5.48
C ALA A 25 -13.59 10.23 5.96
N SER A 26 -13.85 8.96 6.26
CA SER A 26 -12.83 7.99 6.67
C SER A 26 -11.80 7.70 5.58
N ILE A 27 -12.22 7.63 4.31
CA ILE A 27 -11.29 7.51 3.17
C ILE A 27 -10.38 8.74 3.10
N LEU A 28 -10.97 9.93 3.24
CA LEU A 28 -10.24 11.20 3.12
C LEU A 28 -9.34 11.50 4.32
N GLU A 29 -9.63 10.95 5.50
CA GLU A 29 -8.83 11.11 6.72
C GLU A 29 -7.37 10.66 6.53
N ASN A 30 -7.16 9.60 5.74
CA ASN A 30 -5.83 9.04 5.47
C ASN A 30 -5.35 9.33 4.03
N TRP A 31 -5.96 10.31 3.36
CA TRP A 31 -5.66 10.60 1.96
C TRP A 31 -4.50 11.60 1.82
N SER A 32 -3.51 11.26 1.00
CA SER A 32 -2.46 12.17 0.57
C SER A 32 -2.64 12.61 -0.90
N SER A 33 -2.11 13.77 -1.28
CA SER A 33 -2.12 14.21 -2.69
C SER A 33 -1.32 13.25 -3.59
N GLU A 34 -0.19 12.77 -3.07
CA GLU A 34 0.80 11.97 -3.78
C GLU A 34 0.32 10.54 -4.04
N THR A 35 -0.18 9.87 -2.99
CA THR A 35 -0.51 8.44 -3.00
C THR A 35 -1.98 8.13 -2.73
N GLY A 36 -2.81 9.12 -2.42
CA GLY A 36 -4.22 8.91 -2.05
C GLY A 36 -4.35 8.11 -0.76
N ASP A 37 -5.18 7.07 -0.75
CA ASP A 37 -5.37 6.17 0.39
C ASP A 37 -4.40 4.96 0.38
N CYS A 38 -3.42 4.95 -0.52
CA CYS A 38 -2.46 3.85 -0.63
C CYS A 38 -1.52 3.85 0.58
N ARG A 39 -1.91 3.12 1.63
CA ARG A 39 -1.17 3.01 2.89
C ARG A 39 -0.96 1.56 3.29
N GLN A 40 0.08 1.34 4.09
CA GLN A 40 0.36 0.06 4.73
C GLN A 40 0.50 0.27 6.23
N GLU A 41 -0.09 -0.64 7.00
CA GLU A 41 0.06 -0.67 8.46
C GLU A 41 0.64 -2.01 8.86
N LEU A 42 1.78 -1.97 9.56
CA LEU A 42 2.49 -3.15 10.02
C LEU A 42 2.39 -3.21 11.55
N VAL A 43 1.98 -4.36 12.08
CA VAL A 43 1.91 -4.61 13.52
C VAL A 43 2.85 -5.75 13.86
N PHE A 44 3.81 -5.49 14.75
CA PHE A 44 4.77 -6.46 15.23
C PHE A 44 4.40 -6.89 16.65
N ILE A 45 4.25 -8.20 16.87
CA ILE A 45 3.89 -8.77 18.17
C ILE A 45 4.98 -9.78 18.56
N GLY A 46 5.65 -9.54 19.68
CA GLY A 46 6.74 -10.39 20.14
C GLY A 46 7.39 -9.87 21.42
N GLN A 47 8.28 -10.68 21.99
CA GLN A 47 9.09 -10.32 23.15
C GLN A 47 10.51 -9.98 22.71
N ASN A 48 11.17 -9.06 23.41
CA ASN A 48 12.55 -8.64 23.13
C ASN A 48 12.77 -8.14 21.69
N ILE A 49 11.79 -7.42 21.13
CA ILE A 49 11.92 -6.79 19.82
C ILE A 49 12.93 -5.64 19.92
N ASP A 50 13.96 -5.69 19.09
CA ASP A 50 14.84 -4.54 18.86
C ASP A 50 14.16 -3.58 17.89
N PHE A 51 13.44 -2.60 18.44
CA PHE A 51 12.73 -1.60 17.63
C PHE A 51 13.68 -0.67 16.87
N ALA A 52 14.91 -0.46 17.34
CA ALA A 52 15.86 0.39 16.64
C ALA A 52 16.36 -0.30 15.37
N LEU A 53 16.71 -1.59 15.48
CA LEU A 53 17.05 -2.41 14.31
C LEU A 53 15.86 -2.53 13.36
N LEU A 54 14.66 -2.82 13.88
CA LEU A 54 13.46 -2.97 13.05
C LEU A 54 13.17 -1.70 12.24
N THR A 55 13.21 -0.53 12.86
CA THR A 55 13.01 0.75 12.17
C THR A 55 14.09 0.96 11.11
N ALA A 56 15.36 0.72 11.43
CA ALA A 56 16.45 0.89 10.48
C ALA A 56 16.31 -0.03 9.26
N GLU A 57 15.90 -1.29 9.45
CA GLU A 57 15.66 -2.23 8.35
C GLU A 57 14.46 -1.80 7.49
N LEU A 58 13.38 -1.30 8.11
CA LEU A 58 12.22 -0.78 7.37
C LEU A 58 12.55 0.50 6.59
N ASP A 59 13.33 1.41 7.17
CA ASP A 59 13.79 2.63 6.51
C ASP A 59 14.66 2.30 5.28
N ASN A 60 15.50 1.25 5.37
CA ASN A 60 16.30 0.77 4.24
C ASN A 60 15.45 0.16 3.11
N CYS A 61 14.18 -0.20 3.37
CA CYS A 61 13.24 -0.67 2.35
C CYS A 61 12.49 0.47 1.65
N LEU A 62 12.61 1.72 2.11
CA LEU A 62 11.95 2.85 1.48
C LEU A 62 12.58 3.15 0.12
N LEU A 63 11.74 3.53 -0.84
CA LEU A 63 12.22 4.11 -2.09
C LEU A 63 12.88 5.45 -1.80
N THR A 64 14.00 5.71 -2.49
CA THR A 64 14.58 7.07 -2.55
C THR A 64 13.65 8.01 -3.32
N ASP A 65 13.85 9.33 -3.18
CA ASP A 65 13.05 10.34 -3.89
C ASP A 65 13.07 10.13 -5.41
N ASP A 66 14.23 9.78 -5.98
CA ASP A 66 14.40 9.50 -7.41
C ASP A 66 13.64 8.24 -7.84
N GLU A 67 13.66 7.18 -7.01
CA GLU A 67 12.91 5.96 -7.29
C GLU A 67 11.40 6.19 -7.16
N MET A 68 10.97 6.98 -6.18
CA MET A 68 9.57 7.37 -6.03
C MET A 68 9.09 8.18 -7.25
N ALA A 69 9.91 9.13 -7.74
CA ALA A 69 9.61 9.91 -8.93
C ALA A 69 9.57 9.08 -10.23
N ALA A 70 10.30 7.97 -10.30
CA ALA A 70 10.29 7.08 -11.47
C ALA A 70 8.96 6.34 -11.68
N GLY A 71 8.16 6.21 -10.61
CA GLY A 71 6.78 5.74 -10.67
C GLY A 71 6.59 4.25 -10.98
N ALA A 72 5.31 3.85 -11.04
CA ALA A 72 4.90 2.44 -11.05
C ALA A 72 5.48 1.59 -12.20
N GLU A 73 5.67 2.17 -13.39
CA GLU A 73 6.28 1.45 -14.51
C GLU A 73 7.71 1.00 -14.20
N ARG A 74 8.47 1.83 -13.47
CA ARG A 74 9.81 1.49 -13.03
C ARG A 74 9.78 0.50 -11.86
N TRP A 75 8.86 0.69 -10.92
CA TRP A 75 8.75 -0.17 -9.74
C TRP A 75 8.47 -1.63 -10.11
N ARG A 76 7.67 -1.88 -11.16
CA ARG A 76 7.41 -3.24 -11.68
C ARG A 76 8.66 -3.96 -12.21
N GLN A 77 9.76 -3.25 -12.42
CA GLN A 77 11.03 -3.81 -12.87
C GLN A 77 12.00 -4.07 -11.72
N LEU A 78 11.66 -3.67 -10.49
CA LEU A 78 12.45 -3.99 -9.31
C LEU A 78 12.37 -5.49 -9.05
N SER A 79 13.44 -6.04 -8.49
CA SER A 79 13.50 -7.46 -8.14
C SER A 79 12.42 -7.80 -7.11
N ASP A 80 11.50 -8.69 -7.49
CA ASP A 80 10.46 -9.18 -6.59
C ASP A 80 10.90 -10.50 -5.95
N PRO A 81 11.22 -10.52 -4.64
CA PRO A 81 11.64 -11.74 -3.95
C PRO A 81 10.47 -12.72 -3.71
N PHE A 82 9.22 -12.31 -3.94
CA PHE A 82 8.02 -13.12 -3.72
C PHE A 82 7.53 -13.85 -4.98
N GLY A 83 8.09 -13.54 -6.15
CA GLY A 83 7.77 -14.21 -7.42
C GLY A 83 6.46 -13.74 -8.06
N GLU A 84 5.74 -14.64 -8.74
CA GLU A 84 4.51 -14.28 -9.43
C GLU A 84 3.33 -14.06 -8.46
N TRP A 85 2.61 -12.95 -8.66
CA TRP A 85 1.38 -12.62 -7.95
C TRP A 85 0.16 -13.16 -8.70
N TYR A 86 -0.80 -13.74 -7.97
CA TYR A 86 -2.00 -14.31 -8.55
C TYR A 86 -3.19 -13.37 -8.29
N GLU A 87 -3.85 -12.90 -9.35
CA GLU A 87 -5.16 -12.27 -9.21
C GLU A 87 -6.20 -13.35 -8.92
N GLU A 88 -6.83 -13.30 -7.74
CA GLU A 88 -8.11 -13.98 -7.57
C GLU A 88 -9.16 -13.14 -8.30
N GLU A 89 -9.77 -13.71 -9.35
CA GLU A 89 -10.95 -13.13 -10.00
C GLU A 89 -12.03 -12.91 -8.95
N VAL A 90 -12.18 -11.67 -8.50
CA VAL A 90 -13.31 -11.28 -7.66
C VAL A 90 -14.52 -11.28 -8.57
N ALA A 91 -15.41 -12.27 -8.39
CA ALA A 91 -16.64 -12.41 -9.16
C ALA A 91 -17.43 -11.08 -9.13
N ALA A 92 -17.84 -10.63 -10.32
CA ALA A 92 -18.60 -9.40 -10.56
C ALA A 92 -19.96 -9.38 -9.86
#